data_AF-A0A847F586-F1
#
_entry.id   AF-A0A847F586-F1
#
_cell.length_a   1.000
_cell.length_b   1.000
_cell.length_c   1.000
_cell.angle_alpha   90.00
_cell.angle_beta   90.00
_cell.angle_gamma   90.00
#
_symmetry.space_group_name_H-M   'P 1'
#
loop_
_entity.id
_entity.type
_entity.pdbx_description
1 polymer ?
#
loop_
_entity_poly.entity_id
_entity_poly.type
_entity_poly.pdbx_seq_one_letter_code
_entity_poly.pdbx_strand_id
1 'polypeptide(L)'
;MKEEEQESLEAAPRALGLARWVQFAFLMTGLLAFWLFDKVIYASWNLLAESFHTLPEPEGRYITPASLLFAVGVIVMLFRHQGINRFSHEVASEMTRVNWPDRQETMKQTGVVLIVSILASLILGLFDIIWANVTDLIY
;
A
#
# COMPACT_ATOMS: atom_id res chain seq x y z
N MET A 1 -29.02 -29.22 15.45
CA MET A 1 -27.88 -30.02 15.91
C MET A 1 -26.94 -30.47 14.79
N LYS A 2 -27.31 -31.37 13.84
CA LYS A 2 -26.39 -31.74 12.74
C LYS A 2 -26.11 -30.61 11.73
N GLU A 3 -27.11 -29.77 11.46
CA GLU A 3 -26.96 -28.62 10.57
C GLU A 3 -26.12 -27.49 11.20
N GLU A 4 -26.28 -27.22 12.50
CA GLU A 4 -25.44 -26.25 13.24
C GLU A 4 -23.97 -26.72 13.34
N GLU A 5 -23.76 -28.03 13.51
CA GLU A 5 -22.41 -28.61 13.52
C GLU A 5 -21.76 -28.51 12.13
N GLN A 6 -22.50 -28.75 11.04
CA GLN A 6 -22.02 -28.58 9.67
C GLN A 6 -21.72 -27.11 9.31
N GLU A 7 -22.54 -26.16 9.74
CA GLU A 7 -22.30 -24.72 9.54
C GLU A 7 -21.05 -24.25 10.30
N SER A 8 -20.83 -24.74 11.53
CA SER A 8 -19.63 -24.45 12.31
C SER A 8 -18.35 -25.05 11.69
N LEU A 9 -18.45 -26.24 11.09
CA LEU A 9 -17.34 -26.94 10.43
C LEU A 9 -17.00 -26.35 9.05
N GLU A 10 -17.96 -25.79 8.32
CA GLU A 10 -17.69 -25.05 7.07
C GLU A 10 -17.11 -23.64 7.31
N ALA A 11 -17.49 -22.99 8.42
CA ALA A 11 -17.01 -21.65 8.78
C ALA A 11 -15.54 -21.66 9.27
N ALA A 12 -15.12 -22.69 10.00
CA ALA A 12 -13.77 -22.83 10.56
C ALA A 12 -12.63 -22.77 9.51
N PRO A 13 -12.65 -23.51 8.38
CA PRO A 13 -11.58 -23.47 7.38
C PRO A 13 -11.49 -22.12 6.65
N ARG A 14 -12.60 -21.39 6.46
CA ARG A 14 -12.59 -20.05 5.85
C ARG A 14 -11.99 -19.01 6.79
N ALA A 15 -12.30 -19.08 8.09
CA ALA A 15 -11.72 -18.18 9.09
C ALA A 15 -10.20 -18.37 9.25
N LEU A 16 -9.72 -19.61 9.16
CA LEU A 16 -8.28 -19.93 9.22
C LEU A 16 -7.49 -19.39 8.02
N GLY A 17 -8.11 -19.29 6.83
CA GLY A 17 -7.49 -18.69 5.66
C GLY A 17 -7.28 -17.18 5.81
N LEU A 18 -8.29 -16.47 6.31
CA LEU A 18 -8.27 -15.00 6.45
C LEU A 18 -7.23 -14.52 7.48
N ALA A 19 -7.15 -15.21 8.62
CA ALA A 19 -6.22 -14.85 9.70
C ALA A 19 -4.75 -14.88 9.24
N ARG A 20 -4.38 -15.78 8.31
CA ARG A 20 -3.03 -15.86 7.75
C ARG A 20 -2.66 -14.59 6.97
N TRP A 21 -3.58 -14.06 6.17
CA TRP A 21 -3.35 -12.84 5.40
C TRP A 21 -3.17 -11.62 6.30
N VAL A 22 -3.94 -11.55 7.39
CA VAL A 22 -3.79 -10.50 8.40
C VAL A 22 -2.43 -10.61 9.09
N GLN A 23 -2.00 -11.81 9.48
CA GLN A 23 -0.67 -12.04 10.05
C GLN A 23 0.45 -11.61 9.10
N PHE A 24 0.35 -11.95 7.80
CA PHE A 24 1.31 -11.48 6.80
C PHE A 24 1.33 -9.96 6.66
N ALA A 25 0.15 -9.31 6.67
CA ALA A 25 0.07 -7.86 6.60
C ALA A 25 0.81 -7.21 7.76
N PHE A 26 0.58 -7.67 8.99
CA PHE A 26 1.29 -7.16 10.15
C PHE A 26 2.80 -7.47 10.15
N LEU A 27 3.23 -8.65 9.66
CA LEU A 27 4.65 -8.95 9.48
C LEU A 27 5.30 -7.97 8.48
N MET A 28 4.63 -7.69 7.37
CA MET A 28 5.10 -6.72 6.38
C MET A 28 5.14 -5.31 6.94
N THR A 29 4.10 -4.87 7.66
CA THR A 29 4.11 -3.60 8.38
C THR A 29 5.28 -3.52 9.36
N GLY A 30 5.59 -4.62 10.02
CA GLY A 30 6.73 -4.71 10.93
C GLY A 30 8.09 -4.57 10.25
N LEU A 31 8.29 -5.25 9.13
CA LEU A 31 9.50 -5.14 8.32
C LEU A 31 9.67 -3.72 7.75
N LEU A 32 8.57 -3.11 7.28
CA LEU A 32 8.56 -1.72 6.81
C LEU A 32 8.87 -0.75 7.95
N ALA A 33 8.28 -0.95 9.12
CA ALA A 33 8.57 -0.13 10.31
C ALA A 33 10.05 -0.24 10.70
N PHE A 34 10.61 -1.46 10.76
CA PHE A 34 12.04 -1.66 11.00
C PHE A 34 12.90 -0.90 10.00
N TRP A 35 12.66 -1.10 8.70
CA TRP A 35 13.42 -0.43 7.65
C TRP A 35 13.33 1.10 7.74
N LEU A 36 12.14 1.63 8.01
CA LEU A 36 11.90 3.06 8.17
C LEU A 36 12.63 3.61 9.40
N PHE A 37 12.44 3.00 10.58
CA PHE A 37 13.04 3.46 11.83
C PHE A 37 14.55 3.36 11.80
N ASP A 38 15.10 2.29 11.24
CA ASP A 38 16.53 2.14 11.03
C ASP A 38 17.08 3.33 10.23
N LYS A 39 16.50 3.63 9.07
CA LYS A 39 16.92 4.77 8.22
C LYS A 39 16.74 6.12 8.90
N VAL A 40 15.63 6.34 9.60
CA VAL A 40 15.36 7.59 10.31
C VAL A 40 16.35 7.78 11.46
N ILE A 41 16.66 6.74 12.23
CA ILE A 41 17.63 6.81 13.33
C ILE A 41 19.03 7.07 12.78
N TYR A 42 19.45 6.35 11.73
CA TYR A 42 20.74 6.60 11.07
C TYR A 42 20.84 8.03 10.53
N ALA A 43 19.82 8.51 9.82
CA ALA A 43 19.81 9.86 9.27
C ALA A 43 19.82 10.92 10.38
N SER A 44 19.03 10.72 11.43
CA SER A 44 18.99 11.64 12.58
C SER A 44 20.34 11.71 13.28
N TRP A 45 21.01 10.57 13.47
CA TRP A 45 22.33 10.52 14.09
C TRP A 45 23.41 11.17 13.21
N ASN A 46 23.36 10.97 11.89
CA ASN A 46 24.27 11.65 10.96
C ASN A 46 24.12 13.17 11.03
N LEU A 47 22.89 13.69 10.98
CA LEU A 47 22.62 15.12 11.09
C LEU A 47 23.12 15.69 12.42
N LEU A 48 22.96 14.92 13.50
CA LEU A 48 23.43 15.30 14.83
C LEU A 48 24.96 15.28 14.91
N ALA A 49 25.63 14.24 14.40
CA ALA A 49 27.08 14.12 14.42
C ALA A 49 27.78 15.19 13.54
N GLU A 50 27.18 15.54 12.41
CA GLU A 50 27.63 16.67 11.59
C GLU A 50 27.47 18.01 12.32
N SER A 51 26.37 18.20 13.05
CA SER A 51 26.08 19.42 13.80
C SER A 51 26.94 19.55 15.08
N PHE A 52 27.27 18.42 15.70
CA PHE A 52 28.04 18.33 16.93
C PHE A 52 29.27 17.45 16.70
N HIS A 53 30.37 18.05 16.23
CA HIS A 53 31.66 17.39 15.94
C HIS A 53 32.33 16.63 17.12
N THR A 54 31.69 16.57 18.29
CA THR A 54 32.14 15.81 19.47
C THR A 54 31.47 14.45 19.57
N LEU A 55 30.48 14.16 18.73
CA LEU A 55 29.75 12.90 18.75
C LEU A 55 30.45 11.84 17.88
N PRO A 56 30.56 10.59 18.35
CA PRO A 56 31.04 9.48 17.54
C PRO A 56 30.14 9.24 16.32
N GLU A 57 30.75 8.85 15.20
CA GLU A 57 30.03 8.40 14.02
C GLU A 57 29.12 7.20 14.37
N PRO A 58 27.95 7.08 13.73
CA PRO A 58 27.00 6.02 14.04
C PRO A 58 27.56 4.65 13.64
N GLU A 59 28.03 3.88 14.63
CA GLU A 59 28.41 2.49 14.40
C GLU A 59 27.16 1.62 14.20
N GLY A 60 27.02 1.04 13.00
CA GLY A 60 25.87 0.23 12.66
C GLY A 60 25.71 -1.08 13.47
N ARG A 61 26.74 -1.44 14.25
CA ARG A 61 26.72 -2.58 15.17
C ARG A 61 25.69 -2.43 16.30
N TYR A 62 25.41 -1.21 16.74
CA TYR A 62 24.49 -0.96 17.86
C TYR A 62 23.13 -0.44 17.41
N ILE A 63 23.10 0.34 16.33
CA ILE A 63 21.87 0.97 15.84
C ILE A 63 20.91 -0.08 15.26
N THR A 64 21.42 -1.01 14.44
CA THR A 64 20.61 -2.06 13.80
C THR A 64 19.88 -2.99 14.79
N PRO A 65 20.52 -3.54 15.84
CA PRO A 65 19.79 -4.35 16.81
C PRO A 65 18.83 -3.53 17.68
N ALA A 66 19.16 -2.28 17.99
CA ALA A 66 18.27 -1.39 18.76
C ALA A 66 17.01 -1.03 17.96
N SER A 67 17.16 -0.69 16.67
CA SER A 67 16.05 -0.41 15.77
C SER A 67 15.17 -1.65 15.57
N LEU A 68 15.77 -2.85 15.52
CA LEU A 68 15.03 -4.12 15.45
C LEU A 68 14.18 -4.36 16.70
N LEU A 69 14.74 -4.19 17.90
CA LEU A 69 14.00 -4.36 19.15
C LEU A 69 12.86 -3.35 19.28
N PHE A 70 13.11 -2.10 18.88
CA PHE A 70 12.09 -1.05 18.86
C PHE A 70 10.95 -1.40 17.89
N ALA A 71 11.30 -1.84 16.67
CA ALA A 71 10.33 -2.25 15.67
C ALA A 71 9.46 -3.43 16.16
N VAL A 72 10.08 -4.46 16.77
CA VAL A 72 9.36 -5.57 17.39
C VAL A 72 8.42 -5.08 18.49
N GLY A 73 8.86 -4.17 19.35
CA GLY A 73 8.02 -3.56 20.39
C GLY A 73 6.80 -2.84 19.82
N VAL A 74 6.99 -2.03 18.77
CA VAL A 74 5.90 -1.32 18.08
C VAL A 74 4.91 -2.31 17.44
N ILE A 75 5.41 -3.35 16.77
CA ILE A 75 4.57 -4.40 16.17
C ILE A 75 3.72 -5.08 17.23
N VAL A 76 4.34 -5.54 18.33
CA VAL A 76 3.62 -6.19 19.43
C VAL A 76 2.58 -5.26 20.04
N MET A 77 2.90 -3.97 20.21
CA MET A 77 1.94 -2.98 20.70
C MET A 77 0.73 -2.86 19.76
N LEU A 78 0.94 -2.78 18.44
CA LEU A 78 -0.12 -2.73 17.43
C LEU A 78 -0.99 -3.99 17.44
N PHE A 79 -0.40 -5.17 17.56
CA PHE A 79 -1.12 -6.44 17.65
C PHE A 79 -1.97 -6.57 18.91
N ARG A 80 -1.49 -6.05 20.04
CA ARG A 80 -2.24 -6.09 21.30
C ARG A 80 -3.40 -5.10 21.32
N HIS A 81 -3.39 -4.10 20.44
CA HIS A 81 -4.47 -3.14 20.35
C HIS A 81 -5.70 -3.77 19.65
N GLN A 82 -6.71 -4.13 20.45
CA GLN A 82 -7.91 -4.85 19.97
C GLN A 82 -8.61 -4.16 18.81
N GLY A 83 -8.64 -2.82 18.80
CA GLY A 83 -9.25 -2.05 17.71
C GLY A 83 -8.52 -2.21 16.38
N ILE A 84 -7.18 -2.24 16.39
CA ILE A 84 -6.38 -2.37 15.16
C ILE A 84 -6.46 -3.80 14.66
N ASN A 85 -6.32 -4.78 15.56
CA ASN A 85 -6.44 -6.17 15.20
C ASN A 85 -7.81 -6.49 14.58
N ARG A 86 -8.90 -6.01 15.21
CA ARG A 86 -10.26 -6.17 14.70
C ARG A 86 -10.45 -5.49 13.35
N PHE A 87 -10.03 -4.23 13.22
CA PHE A 87 -10.12 -3.48 11.96
C PHE A 87 -9.40 -4.21 10.81
N SER A 88 -8.18 -4.72 11.05
CA SER A 88 -7.44 -5.47 10.02
C SER A 88 -8.18 -6.73 9.55
N HIS A 89 -8.87 -7.43 10.45
CA HIS A 89 -9.69 -8.59 10.09
C HIS A 89 -10.96 -8.18 9.32
N GLU A 90 -11.60 -7.07 9.69
CA GLU A 90 -12.76 -6.53 8.96
C GLU A 90 -12.38 -6.13 7.53
N VAL A 91 -11.26 -5.42 7.35
CA VAL A 91 -10.74 -5.06 6.02
C VAL A 91 -10.42 -6.30 5.19
N ALA A 92 -9.76 -7.30 5.77
CA ALA A 92 -9.46 -8.54 5.05
C ALA A 92 -10.75 -9.27 4.62
N SER A 93 -11.77 -9.29 5.48
CA SER A 93 -13.08 -9.86 5.16
C SER A 93 -13.74 -9.12 3.99
N GLU A 94 -13.72 -7.78 4.01
CA GLU A 94 -14.33 -6.97 2.96
C GLU A 94 -13.58 -7.08 1.62
N MET A 95 -12.25 -7.19 1.65
CA MET A 95 -11.43 -7.44 0.46
C MET A 95 -11.78 -8.77 -0.22
N THR A 96 -12.31 -9.75 0.52
CA THR A 96 -12.76 -11.03 -0.06
C THR A 96 -14.03 -10.88 -0.89
N ARG A 97 -14.78 -9.78 -0.69
CA ARG A 97 -16.01 -9.45 -1.44
C ARG A 97 -15.74 -8.60 -2.67
N VAL A 98 -14.52 -8.06 -2.80
CA VAL A 98 -14.12 -7.27 -3.97
C VAL A 98 -13.97 -8.20 -5.16
N ASN A 99 -14.89 -8.06 -6.12
CA ASN A 99 -14.78 -8.73 -7.41
C ASN A 99 -13.73 -8.01 -8.25
N TRP A 100 -12.52 -8.55 -8.32
CA TRP A 100 -11.51 -8.05 -9.23
C TRP A 100 -11.92 -8.37 -10.67
N PRO A 101 -11.86 -7.39 -11.59
CA PRO A 101 -12.30 -7.58 -12.96
C PRO A 101 -11.44 -8.61 -13.67
N ASP A 102 -12.06 -9.40 -14.54
CA ASP A 102 -11.31 -10.33 -15.38
C ASP A 102 -10.38 -9.57 -16.33
N ARG A 103 -9.27 -10.20 -16.73
CA ARG A 103 -8.32 -9.59 -17.67
C ARG A 103 -9.01 -9.15 -18.97
N GLN A 104 -9.99 -9.90 -19.44
CA GLN A 104 -10.74 -9.55 -20.65
C GLN A 104 -11.60 -8.29 -20.45
N GLU A 105 -12.23 -8.13 -19.28
CA GLU A 105 -13.05 -6.95 -18.97
C GLU A 105 -12.17 -5.70 -18.88
N THR A 106 -11.04 -5.82 -18.18
CA THR A 106 -10.05 -4.72 -18.05
C THR A 106 -9.53 -4.28 -19.41
N MET A 107 -9.23 -5.23 -20.31
CA MET A 107 -8.77 -4.93 -21.67
C MET A 107 -9.85 -4.25 -22.52
N LYS A 108 -11.11 -4.68 -22.41
CA LYS A 108 -12.24 -4.02 -23.08
C LYS A 108 -12.40 -2.58 -22.59
N GLN A 109 -12.39 -2.36 -21.27
CA GLN A 109 -12.50 -1.03 -20.69
C GLN A 109 -11.34 -0.12 -21.11
N THR A 110 -10.10 -0.62 -21.07
CA THR A 110 -8.91 0.13 -21.51
C THR A 110 -8.98 0.45 -23.01
N GLY A 111 -9.46 -0.49 -23.83
CA GLY A 111 -9.68 -0.28 -25.26
C GLY A 111 -10.65 0.85 -25.55
N VAL A 112 -11.76 0.94 -24.81
CA VAL A 112 -12.72 2.05 -24.92
C VAL A 112 -12.05 3.39 -24.59
N VAL A 113 -11.31 3.47 -23.48
CA VAL A 113 -10.60 4.70 -23.10
C VAL A 113 -9.61 5.13 -24.18
N LEU A 114 -8.88 4.18 -24.78
CA LEU A 114 -7.92 4.43 -25.85
C LEU A 114 -8.60 5.01 -27.10
N ILE A 115 -9.72 4.41 -27.52
CA ILE A 115 -10.49 4.87 -28.68
C ILE A 115 -11.04 6.28 -28.44
N VAL A 116 -11.65 6.52 -27.28
CA VAL A 116 -12.22 7.82 -26.93
C VAL A 116 -11.12 8.89 -26.86
N SER A 117 -9.95 8.57 -26.30
CA SER A 117 -8.81 9.49 -26.22
C SER A 117 -8.26 9.85 -27.61
N ILE A 118 -8.18 8.88 -28.53
CA ILE A 118 -7.76 9.13 -29.92
C ILE A 118 -8.78 10.00 -30.65
N LEU A 119 -10.08 9.73 -30.49
CA LEU A 119 -11.12 10.55 -31.12
C LEU A 119 -11.11 11.97 -30.57
N ALA A 120 -10.97 12.13 -29.25
CA ALA A 120 -10.87 13.43 -28.61
C ALA A 120 -9.64 14.22 -29.11
N SER A 121 -8.47 13.57 -29.22
CA SER A 121 -7.26 14.23 -29.70
C SER A 121 -7.36 14.63 -31.18
N LEU A 122 -8.00 13.81 -32.02
CA LEU A 122 -8.24 14.15 -33.42
C LEU A 122 -9.17 15.36 -33.55
N ILE A 123 -10.28 15.39 -32.79
CA ILE A 123 -11.21 16.51 -32.81
C ILE A 123 -10.51 17.79 -32.34
N LEU A 124 -9.82 17.74 -31.19
CA LEU A 124 -9.09 18.88 -30.66
C LEU A 124 -8.01 19.37 -31.63
N GLY A 125 -7.21 18.47 -32.22
CA GLY A 125 -6.20 18.84 -33.21
C GLY A 125 -6.78 19.46 -34.48
N LEU A 126 -7.96 19.02 -34.93
CA LEU A 126 -8.69 19.66 -36.03
C LEU A 126 -9.11 21.09 -35.66
N PHE A 127 -9.63 21.30 -34.45
CA PHE A 127 -9.95 22.64 -33.96
C PHE A 127 -8.71 23.52 -33.90
N ASP A 128 -7.58 23.02 -33.39
CA ASP A 128 -6.32 23.76 -33.32
C ASP A 128 -5.86 24.24 -34.71
N ILE A 129 -5.96 23.38 -35.73
CA ILE A 129 -5.60 23.73 -37.12
C ILE A 129 -6.55 24.80 -37.68
N ILE A 130 -7.86 24.66 -37.48
CA ILE A 130 -8.85 25.63 -37.97
C ILE A 130 -8.58 27.00 -37.34
N TRP A 131 -8.40 27.06 -36.02
CA TRP A 131 -8.14 28.30 -35.31
C TRP A 131 -6.81 28.95 -35.69
N ALA A 132 -5.76 28.16 -35.92
CA ALA A 132 -4.48 28.67 -36.42
C ALA A 132 -4.68 29.39 -37.76
N ASN A 133 -5.34 28.74 -38.73
CA ASN A 133 -5.59 29.33 -40.05
C ASN A 133 -6.50 30.57 -40.00
N VAL A 134 -7.53 30.55 -39.14
CA VAL A 134 -8.43 31.70 -38.94
C VAL A 134 -7.67 32.89 -38.35
N THR A 135 -6.77 32.64 -37.39
CA THR A 135 -5.99 33.69 -36.75
C THR A 135 -4.96 34.28 -37.71
N ASP A 136 -4.25 33.44 -38.48
CA ASP A 136 -3.29 33.87 -39.51
C ASP A 136 -3.94 34.67 -40.66
N LEU A 137 -5.24 34.50 -40.89
CA LEU A 137 -5.97 35.30 -41.88
C LEU A 137 -6.32 36.70 -41.36
N ILE A 138 -6.49 36.85 -40.04
CA ILE A 138 -6.93 38.11 -39.40
C ILE A 138 -5.73 38.99 -39.01
N TYR A 139 -4.62 38.40 -38.58
CA TYR A 139 -3.42 39.09 -38.10
C TYR A 139 -2.23 38.83 -39.01
#